data_AF-A0AB35JC87-F1
#
_entry.id   AF-A0AB35JC87-F1
#
_cell.length_a   1.000
_cell.length_b   1.000
_cell.length_c   1.000
_cell.angle_alpha   90.00
_cell.angle_beta   90.00
_cell.angle_gamma   90.00
#
_symmetry.space_group_name_H-M   'P 1'
#
loop_
_entity.id
_entity.type
_entity.pdbx_description
1 polymer ?
#
loop_
_entity_poly.entity_id
_entity_poly.type
_entity_poly.pdbx_seq_one_letter_code
_entity_poly.pdbx_strand_id
1 'polypeptide(L)'
;MNKNNKEVFLLFICMWGCEFVYQSATSLVGCFFFTIGYLFFVLPKDTQGKIVHSIHRGYNFILVAMAITVFMIHYLIVVYQIQNKFAYLVEVVLRKDLTFSTRTIIWNSAINMIEKSFLIGYGAVENNNRYIEIGSSSFNAHNIILQILLMGGIILLLVCFLLVWKSIKSMLFCLDLRVKNIVFLLFAVFFFMSLSEVYTLNLMFIVLYLGFLIKEKIPYCKHLDAESFSNNASIRLNLY
;
A
#
# COMPACT_ATOMS: atom_id res chain seq x y z
N MET A 1 6.56 -17.22 -24.78
CA MET A 1 6.82 -16.34 -23.61
C MET A 1 8.32 -16.31 -23.32
N ASN A 2 8.93 -15.12 -23.23
CA ASN A 2 10.30 -14.93 -22.78
C ASN A 2 10.48 -15.50 -21.35
N LYS A 3 11.68 -15.96 -20.95
CA LYS A 3 11.93 -16.66 -19.67
C LYS A 3 11.42 -15.86 -18.46
N ASN A 4 11.68 -14.54 -18.43
CA ASN A 4 11.21 -13.64 -17.38
C ASN A 4 9.67 -13.55 -17.27
N ASN A 5 8.94 -13.74 -18.37
CA ASN A 5 7.47 -13.71 -18.35
C ASN A 5 6.88 -15.01 -17.80
N LYS A 6 7.59 -16.15 -17.90
CA LYS A 6 7.17 -17.42 -17.31
C LYS A 6 7.28 -17.39 -15.79
N GLU A 7 8.36 -16.82 -15.26
CA GLU A 7 8.57 -16.66 -13.82
C GLU A 7 7.50 -15.75 -13.20
N VAL A 8 7.19 -14.61 -13.83
CA VAL A 8 6.11 -13.74 -13.35
C VAL A 8 4.74 -14.42 -13.42
N PHE A 9 4.47 -15.18 -14.48
CA PHE A 9 3.22 -15.92 -14.58
C PHE A 9 3.08 -16.98 -13.47
N LEU A 10 4.17 -17.67 -13.13
CA LEU A 10 4.20 -18.61 -12.01
C LEU A 10 3.87 -17.91 -10.69
N LEU A 11 4.42 -16.70 -10.45
CA LEU A 11 4.09 -15.91 -9.26
C LEU A 11 2.60 -15.56 -9.19
N PHE A 12 1.96 -15.23 -10.31
CA PHE A 12 0.50 -15.01 -10.34
C PHE A 12 -0.29 -16.28 -10.01
N ILE A 13 0.13 -17.45 -10.52
CA ILE A 13 -0.49 -18.72 -10.17
C ILE A 13 -0.36 -18.98 -8.67
N CYS A 14 0.83 -18.78 -8.08
CA CYS A 14 1.04 -18.94 -6.65
C CYS A 14 0.18 -17.96 -5.84
N MET A 15 0.13 -16.69 -6.23
CA MET A 15 -0.66 -15.66 -5.55
C MET A 15 -2.16 -16.03 -5.52
N TRP A 16 -2.74 -16.36 -6.68
CA TRP A 16 -4.14 -16.78 -6.76
C TRP A 16 -4.38 -18.12 -6.06
N GLY A 17 -3.44 -19.06 -6.15
CA GLY A 17 -3.50 -20.34 -5.44
C GLY A 17 -3.57 -20.16 -3.92
N CYS A 18 -2.73 -19.28 -3.36
CA CYS A 18 -2.79 -18.92 -1.93
C CYS A 18 -4.15 -18.30 -1.57
N GLU A 19 -4.69 -17.43 -2.43
CA GLU A 19 -5.98 -16.80 -2.19
C GLU A 19 -7.13 -17.80 -2.16
N PHE A 20 -7.15 -18.77 -3.08
CA PHE A 20 -8.17 -19.82 -3.08
C PHE A 20 -8.17 -20.67 -1.81
N VAL A 21 -7.01 -20.84 -1.18
CA VAL A 21 -6.86 -21.57 0.09
C VAL A 21 -7.27 -20.70 1.28
N TYR A 22 -6.84 -19.44 1.33
CA TYR A 22 -7.04 -18.56 2.48
C TYR A 22 -8.43 -17.91 2.53
N GLN A 23 -9.05 -17.65 1.36
CA GLN A 23 -10.41 -17.13 1.19
C GLN A 23 -10.70 -15.81 1.93
N SER A 24 -9.78 -14.85 1.91
CA SER A 24 -10.04 -13.53 2.51
C SER A 24 -10.63 -12.58 1.48
N ALA A 25 -11.79 -12.00 1.80
CA ALA A 25 -12.46 -11.07 0.90
C ALA A 25 -11.57 -9.87 0.54
N THR A 26 -10.80 -9.33 1.49
CA THR A 26 -9.93 -8.19 1.22
C THR A 26 -8.78 -8.57 0.29
N SER A 27 -8.13 -9.72 0.51
CA SER A 27 -7.00 -10.15 -0.31
C SER A 27 -7.44 -10.61 -1.70
N LEU A 28 -8.62 -11.21 -1.85
CA LEU A 28 -9.22 -11.50 -3.16
C LEU A 28 -9.39 -10.23 -3.99
N VAL A 29 -9.96 -9.17 -3.39
CA VAL A 29 -10.15 -7.87 -4.05
C VAL A 29 -8.80 -7.23 -4.39
N GLY A 30 -7.82 -7.33 -3.48
CA GLY A 30 -6.45 -6.85 -3.71
C GLY A 30 -5.76 -7.56 -4.87
N CYS A 31 -5.81 -8.90 -4.91
CA CYS A 31 -5.26 -9.72 -5.98
C CYS A 31 -5.89 -9.38 -7.33
N PHE A 32 -7.22 -9.20 -7.36
CA PHE A 32 -7.95 -8.81 -8.56
C PHE A 32 -7.48 -7.46 -9.12
N PHE A 33 -7.43 -6.41 -8.29
CA PHE A 33 -6.97 -5.09 -8.72
C PHE A 33 -5.49 -5.10 -9.11
N PHE A 34 -4.65 -5.85 -8.41
CA PHE A 34 -3.24 -6.00 -8.76
C PHE A 34 -3.07 -6.68 -10.12
N THR A 35 -3.77 -7.79 -10.38
CA THR A 35 -3.71 -8.50 -11.67
C THR A 35 -4.18 -7.62 -12.81
N ILE A 36 -5.34 -6.97 -12.68
CA ILE A 36 -5.85 -6.06 -13.72
C ILE A 36 -4.86 -4.92 -13.96
N GLY A 37 -4.42 -4.25 -12.91
CA GLY A 37 -3.44 -3.18 -13.01
C GLY A 37 -2.15 -3.63 -13.69
N TYR A 38 -1.64 -4.82 -13.37
CA TYR A 38 -0.45 -5.37 -13.99
C TYR A 38 -0.63 -5.58 -15.50
N LEU A 39 -1.78 -6.13 -15.92
CA LEU A 39 -2.10 -6.34 -17.33
C LEU A 39 -2.19 -5.02 -18.13
N PHE A 40 -2.71 -3.95 -17.51
CA PHE A 40 -2.89 -2.66 -18.17
C PHE A 40 -1.63 -1.77 -18.15
N PHE A 41 -0.92 -1.72 -17.03
CA PHE A 41 0.19 -0.78 -16.83
C PHE A 41 1.56 -1.42 -17.03
N VAL A 42 1.73 -2.72 -16.77
CA VAL A 42 3.07 -3.36 -16.75
C VAL A 42 3.33 -4.19 -18.00
N LEU A 43 2.32 -4.90 -18.52
CA LEU A 43 2.51 -5.64 -19.77
C LEU A 43 2.68 -4.66 -20.96
N PRO A 44 3.75 -4.81 -21.75
CA PRO A 44 3.97 -3.96 -22.90
C PRO A 44 2.89 -4.26 -23.95
N LYS A 45 2.24 -3.21 -24.43
CA LYS A 45 1.58 -3.20 -25.73
C LYS A 45 2.34 -2.20 -26.60
N ASP A 46 2.56 -2.54 -27.87
CA ASP A 46 2.91 -1.58 -28.93
C ASP A 46 1.90 -0.41 -29.05
N THR A 47 0.81 -0.50 -28.28
CA THR A 47 -0.33 0.40 -28.24
C THR A 47 -0.56 0.97 -26.83
N GLN A 48 0.48 1.39 -26.11
CA GLN A 48 0.26 2.24 -24.92
C GLN A 48 -0.30 3.60 -25.39
N GLY A 49 -1.63 3.69 -25.43
CA GLY A 49 -2.35 4.85 -25.95
C GLY A 49 -2.14 6.13 -25.12
N LYS A 50 -2.69 7.24 -25.62
CA LYS A 50 -2.59 8.58 -25.00
C LYS A 50 -3.02 8.61 -23.53
N ILE A 51 -4.00 7.78 -23.13
CA ILE A 51 -4.50 7.67 -21.76
C ILE A 51 -3.39 7.22 -20.80
N VAL A 52 -2.71 6.12 -21.10
CA VAL A 52 -1.66 5.55 -20.24
C VAL A 52 -0.50 6.53 -20.05
N HIS A 53 -0.10 7.24 -21.12
CA HIS A 53 0.91 8.30 -21.05
C HIS A 53 0.49 9.48 -20.17
N SER A 54 -0.79 9.87 -20.21
CA SER A 54 -1.31 10.93 -19.34
C SER A 54 -1.27 10.52 -17.87
N ILE A 55 -1.68 9.28 -17.56
CA ILE A 55 -1.60 8.72 -16.21
C ILE A 55 -0.13 8.68 -15.76
N HIS A 56 0.82 8.22 -16.59
CA HIS A 56 2.26 8.18 -16.27
C HIS A 56 2.84 9.54 -15.84
N ARG A 57 2.33 10.63 -16.42
CA ARG A 57 2.71 12.01 -16.08
C ARG A 57 2.14 12.45 -14.72
N GLY A 58 0.96 11.93 -14.36
CA GLY A 58 0.22 12.26 -13.15
C GLY A 58 0.40 11.29 -11.97
N TYR A 59 1.19 10.22 -12.07
CA TYR A 59 1.27 9.16 -11.05
C TYR A 59 1.43 9.64 -9.61
N ASN A 60 2.35 10.56 -9.37
CA ASN A 60 2.59 11.01 -8.00
C ASN A 60 1.43 11.85 -7.48
N PHE A 61 0.81 12.66 -8.34
CA PHE A 61 -0.43 13.34 -7.99
C PHE A 61 -1.55 12.35 -7.69
N ILE A 62 -1.69 11.29 -8.49
CA ILE A 62 -2.68 10.23 -8.27
C ILE A 62 -2.42 9.50 -6.94
N LEU A 63 -1.18 9.12 -6.63
CA LEU A 63 -0.86 8.45 -5.35
C LEU A 63 -1.10 9.37 -4.15
N VAL A 64 -0.73 10.64 -4.24
CA VAL A 64 -1.00 11.62 -3.17
C VAL A 64 -2.49 11.82 -3.00
N ALA A 65 -3.23 12.02 -4.10
CA ALA A 65 -4.69 12.17 -4.07
C ALA A 65 -5.37 10.92 -3.48
N MET A 66 -4.89 9.73 -3.82
CA MET A 66 -5.39 8.47 -3.31
C MET A 66 -5.05 8.29 -1.83
N ALA A 67 -3.84 8.62 -1.38
CA ALA A 67 -3.47 8.58 0.04
C ALA A 67 -4.33 9.54 0.87
N ILE A 68 -4.56 10.77 0.38
CA ILE A 68 -5.48 11.74 0.99
C ILE A 68 -6.90 11.17 1.01
N THR A 69 -7.39 10.64 -0.11
CA THR A 69 -8.73 10.06 -0.20
C THR A 69 -8.91 8.90 0.78
N VAL A 70 -7.93 7.99 0.88
CA VAL A 70 -7.95 6.88 1.83
C VAL A 70 -7.97 7.40 3.27
N PHE A 71 -7.14 8.40 3.60
CA PHE A 71 -7.18 9.03 4.93
C PHE A 71 -8.56 9.64 5.23
N MET A 72 -9.13 10.36 4.28
CA MET A 72 -10.47 10.95 4.41
C MET A 72 -11.55 9.88 4.57
N ILE A 73 -11.48 8.77 3.84
CA ILE A 73 -12.43 7.66 3.98
C ILE A 73 -12.35 7.04 5.38
N HIS A 74 -11.14 6.80 5.91
CA HIS A 74 -11.00 6.29 7.29
C HIS A 74 -11.65 7.25 8.30
N TYR A 75 -11.44 8.56 8.14
CA TYR A 75 -12.07 9.57 8.98
C TYR A 75 -13.61 9.53 8.86
N LEU A 76 -14.16 9.43 7.64
CA LEU A 76 -15.60 9.33 7.41
C LEU A 76 -16.21 8.05 8.00
N ILE A 77 -15.50 6.93 7.94
CA ILE A 77 -15.93 5.66 8.50
C ILE A 77 -15.95 5.72 10.03
N VAL A 78 -14.90 6.24 10.65
CA VAL A 78 -14.78 6.26 12.11
C VAL A 78 -15.71 7.32 12.73
N VAL A 79 -15.68 8.54 12.21
CA VAL A 79 -16.36 9.69 12.84
C VAL A 79 -17.80 9.83 12.37
N TYR A 80 -18.07 9.69 11.07
CA TYR A 80 -19.42 9.84 10.51
C TYR A 80 -20.18 8.53 10.36
N GLN A 81 -19.52 7.39 10.63
CA GLN A 81 -20.11 6.06 10.53
C GLN A 81 -20.86 5.83 9.21
N ILE A 82 -20.30 6.33 8.10
CA ILE A 82 -20.95 6.32 6.79
C ILE A 82 -21.31 4.91 6.30
N GLN A 83 -20.60 3.89 6.80
CA GLN A 83 -20.87 2.49 6.51
C GLN A 83 -22.27 2.04 6.94
N ASN A 84 -22.88 2.67 7.95
CA ASN A 84 -24.24 2.34 8.41
C ASN A 84 -25.30 2.64 7.34
N LYS A 85 -25.03 3.56 6.41
CA LYS A 85 -25.93 3.85 5.28
C LYS A 85 -26.00 2.70 4.27
N PHE A 86 -25.03 1.81 4.28
CA PHE A 86 -24.97 0.63 3.42
C PHE A 86 -25.43 -0.65 4.13
N ALA A 87 -25.99 -0.53 5.35
CA ALA A 87 -26.34 -1.67 6.18
C ALA A 87 -27.26 -2.66 5.44
N TYR A 88 -28.35 -2.13 4.86
CA TYR A 88 -29.32 -2.90 4.09
C TYR A 88 -28.69 -3.69 2.93
N LEU A 89 -27.78 -3.07 2.17
CA LEU A 89 -27.13 -3.73 1.03
C LEU A 89 -26.32 -4.94 1.50
N VAL A 90 -25.59 -4.84 2.60
CA VAL A 90 -24.66 -5.90 3.02
C VAL A 90 -25.39 -7.01 3.80
N GLU A 91 -26.28 -6.66 4.73
CA GLU A 91 -27.04 -7.65 5.52
C GLU A 91 -28.09 -8.36 4.66
N VAL A 92 -28.87 -7.63 3.85
CA VAL A 92 -30.03 -8.20 3.15
C VAL A 92 -29.67 -8.73 1.77
N VAL A 93 -28.92 -7.95 0.97
CA VAL A 93 -28.60 -8.36 -0.41
C VAL A 93 -27.40 -9.30 -0.44
N LEU A 94 -26.32 -8.95 0.26
CA LEU A 94 -25.10 -9.77 0.28
C LEU A 94 -25.12 -10.88 1.33
N ARG A 95 -26.13 -10.91 2.22
CA ARG A 95 -26.28 -11.90 3.30
C ARG A 95 -25.01 -12.07 4.13
N LYS A 96 -24.32 -10.96 4.41
CA LYS A 96 -23.13 -10.92 5.26
C LYS A 96 -23.41 -10.17 6.54
N ASP A 97 -22.92 -10.72 7.65
CA ASP A 97 -23.01 -10.05 8.95
C ASP A 97 -22.16 -8.78 8.94
N LEU A 98 -22.83 -7.66 9.15
CA LEU A 98 -22.20 -6.38 9.42
C LEU A 98 -21.81 -6.34 10.89
N THR A 99 -20.59 -6.73 11.21
CA THR A 99 -20.00 -6.54 12.56
C THR A 99 -19.71 -5.06 12.87
N PHE A 100 -20.39 -4.10 12.21
CA PHE A 100 -20.20 -2.67 12.42
C PHE A 100 -20.58 -2.23 13.82
N SER A 101 -21.55 -2.87 14.48
CA SER A 101 -21.90 -2.58 15.88
C SER A 101 -20.69 -2.80 16.80
N THR A 102 -19.97 -3.92 16.63
CA THR A 102 -18.73 -4.20 17.35
C THR A 102 -17.64 -3.20 16.98
N ARG A 103 -17.48 -2.85 15.69
CA ARG A 103 -16.47 -1.87 15.25
C ARG A 103 -16.70 -0.48 15.84
N THR A 104 -17.94 -0.02 15.94
CA THR A 104 -18.27 1.25 16.57
C THR A 104 -17.88 1.27 18.04
N ILE A 105 -18.14 0.18 18.78
CA ILE A 105 -17.68 0.04 20.17
C ILE A 105 -16.15 0.09 20.22
N ILE A 106 -15.47 -0.64 19.34
CA ILE A 106 -14.00 -0.67 19.27
C ILE A 106 -13.42 0.71 19.00
N TRP A 107 -13.98 1.46 18.05
CA TRP A 107 -13.50 2.79 17.69
C TRP A 107 -13.73 3.81 18.80
N ASN A 108 -14.90 3.78 19.46
CA ASN A 108 -15.17 4.67 20.59
C ASN A 108 -14.20 4.40 21.75
N SER A 109 -13.92 3.13 22.06
CA SER A 109 -12.92 2.75 23.06
C SER A 109 -11.52 3.21 22.66
N ALA A 110 -11.14 3.01 21.39
CA ALA A 110 -9.86 3.46 20.88
C ALA A 110 -9.70 4.98 20.96
N ILE A 111 -10.72 5.76 20.61
CA ILE A 111 -10.70 7.23 20.69
C ILE A 111 -10.52 7.69 22.14
N ASN A 112 -11.27 7.13 23.08
CA ASN A 112 -11.15 7.45 24.52
C ASN A 112 -9.73 7.13 25.05
N MET A 113 -9.12 6.04 24.60
CA MET A 113 -7.72 5.74 24.94
C MET A 113 -6.75 6.74 24.29
N ILE A 114 -6.93 7.06 23.00
CA ILE A 114 -6.09 8.02 22.29
C ILE A 114 -6.14 9.40 22.97
N GLU A 115 -7.30 9.85 23.43
CA GLU A 115 -7.42 11.12 24.16
C GLU A 115 -6.56 11.17 25.43
N LYS A 116 -6.38 10.02 26.11
CA LYS A 116 -5.57 9.91 27.33
C LYS A 116 -4.07 9.85 27.06
N SER A 117 -3.65 9.38 25.88
CA SER A 117 -2.23 9.32 25.48
C SER A 117 -2.04 9.76 24.03
N PHE A 118 -2.48 10.97 23.71
CA PHE A 118 -2.50 11.46 22.33
C PHE A 118 -1.10 11.59 21.71
N LEU A 119 -0.11 12.00 22.52
CA LEU A 119 1.21 12.35 22.00
C LEU A 119 2.04 11.11 21.62
N ILE A 120 2.09 10.13 22.52
CA ILE A 120 3.02 8.97 22.45
C ILE A 120 2.31 7.62 22.38
N GLY A 121 0.99 7.55 22.56
CA GLY A 121 0.25 6.30 22.58
C GLY A 121 0.61 5.41 23.78
N TYR A 122 0.46 4.10 23.61
CA TYR A 122 0.61 3.08 24.65
C TYR A 122 1.78 2.14 24.40
N GLY A 123 2.53 2.31 23.31
CA GLY A 123 3.60 1.39 22.93
C GLY A 123 3.08 0.03 22.45
N ALA A 124 3.98 -0.91 22.23
CA ALA A 124 3.61 -2.28 21.87
C ALA A 124 3.03 -3.02 23.08
N VAL A 125 1.98 -3.82 22.87
CA VAL A 125 1.37 -4.65 23.93
C VAL A 125 1.47 -6.13 23.57
N GLU A 126 1.68 -6.99 24.58
CA GLU A 126 1.99 -8.42 24.44
C GLU A 126 0.94 -9.20 23.63
N ASN A 127 -0.30 -8.72 23.59
CA ASN A 127 -1.40 -9.36 22.86
C ASN A 127 -1.48 -8.91 21.39
N ASN A 128 -0.37 -9.00 20.66
CA ASN A 128 -0.29 -8.63 19.23
C ASN A 128 -0.85 -7.22 18.93
N ASN A 129 -0.58 -6.23 19.79
CA ASN A 129 -1.09 -4.87 19.67
C ASN A 129 -2.64 -4.77 19.67
N ARG A 130 -3.32 -5.64 20.40
CA ARG A 130 -4.76 -5.56 20.65
C ARG A 130 -5.02 -4.77 21.94
N TYR A 131 -5.45 -3.52 21.77
CA TYR A 131 -5.65 -2.57 22.88
C TYR A 131 -7.06 -2.60 23.47
N ILE A 132 -8.04 -3.07 22.71
CA ILE A 132 -9.45 -2.95 23.08
C ILE A 132 -9.94 -4.28 23.63
N GLU A 133 -10.43 -4.29 24.87
CA GLU A 133 -11.06 -5.47 25.47
C GLU A 133 -12.59 -5.33 25.47
N ILE A 134 -13.27 -6.36 24.98
CA ILE A 134 -14.73 -6.49 25.00
C ILE A 134 -15.07 -7.89 25.52
N GLY A 135 -15.59 -7.97 26.74
CA GLY A 135 -15.79 -9.23 27.43
C GLY A 135 -14.46 -9.94 27.68
N SER A 136 -14.35 -11.20 27.28
CA SER A 136 -13.11 -12.00 27.36
C SER A 136 -12.23 -11.90 26.11
N SER A 137 -12.59 -11.05 25.14
CA SER A 137 -11.92 -10.96 23.85
C SER A 137 -11.18 -9.64 23.68
N SER A 138 -10.00 -9.71 23.10
CA SER A 138 -9.14 -8.56 22.78
C SER A 138 -9.14 -8.27 21.27
N PHE A 139 -9.20 -6.99 20.90
CA PHE A 139 -9.30 -6.54 19.52
C PHE A 139 -8.25 -5.49 19.18
N ASN A 140 -7.82 -5.47 17.91
CA ASN A 140 -7.12 -4.32 17.35
C ASN A 140 -8.15 -3.23 17.01
N ALA A 141 -7.70 -2.05 16.62
CA ALA A 141 -8.62 -0.93 16.35
C ALA A 141 -9.47 -1.12 15.08
N HIS A 142 -9.25 -2.18 14.28
CA HIS A 142 -9.88 -2.42 12.97
C HIS A 142 -9.85 -1.22 12.03
N ASN A 143 -8.89 -0.32 12.25
CA ASN A 143 -8.63 0.89 11.50
C ASN A 143 -7.16 1.24 11.70
N ILE A 144 -6.39 1.30 10.62
CA ILE A 144 -4.93 1.46 10.71
C ILE A 144 -4.50 2.78 11.35
N ILE A 145 -5.28 3.87 11.19
CA ILE A 145 -4.95 5.18 11.78
C ILE A 145 -5.15 5.15 13.29
N LEU A 146 -6.30 4.64 13.75
CA LEU A 146 -6.54 4.46 15.19
C LEU A 146 -5.51 3.52 15.81
N GLN A 147 -5.14 2.45 15.09
CA GLN A 147 -4.10 1.53 15.53
C GLN A 147 -2.75 2.24 15.70
N ILE A 148 -2.32 3.04 14.72
CA ILE A 148 -1.06 3.79 14.79
C ILE A 148 -1.08 4.78 15.96
N LEU A 149 -2.20 5.48 16.16
CA LEU A 149 -2.37 6.41 17.29
C LEU A 149 -2.31 5.70 18.65
N LEU A 150 -2.91 4.52 18.78
CA LEU A 150 -2.80 3.71 20.00
C LEU A 150 -1.36 3.21 20.22
N MET A 151 -0.64 2.86 19.16
CA MET A 151 0.73 2.36 19.25
C MET A 151 1.75 3.44 19.63
N GLY A 152 1.67 4.62 19.02
CA GLY A 152 2.72 5.63 19.12
C GLY A 152 2.24 7.07 19.06
N GLY A 153 0.94 7.30 19.23
CA GLY A 153 0.32 8.61 19.24
C GLY A 153 0.48 9.37 17.93
N ILE A 154 0.26 10.68 18.02
CA ILE A 154 0.43 11.60 16.89
C ILE A 154 1.86 11.61 16.35
N ILE A 155 2.87 11.35 17.19
CA ILE A 155 4.28 11.31 16.77
C ILE A 155 4.46 10.18 15.75
N LEU A 156 4.01 8.96 16.06
CA LEU A 156 4.14 7.85 15.12
C LEU A 156 3.30 8.08 13.86
N LEU A 157 2.09 8.64 14.00
CA LEU A 157 1.25 8.97 12.84
C LEU A 157 1.95 9.95 11.89
N LEU A 158 2.60 11.00 12.41
CA LEU A 158 3.37 11.95 11.61
C LEU A 158 4.58 11.29 10.96
N VAL A 159 5.29 10.41 11.65
CA VAL A 159 6.40 9.63 11.06
C VAL A 159 5.90 8.78 9.88
N CYS A 160 4.75 8.11 10.04
CA CYS A 160 4.13 7.33 8.97
C CYS A 160 3.76 8.21 7.76
N PHE A 161 3.20 9.39 7.98
CA PHE A 161 2.92 10.34 6.89
C PHE A 161 4.18 10.82 6.18
N LEU A 162 5.24 11.13 6.94
CA LEU A 162 6.52 11.52 6.37
C LEU A 162 7.14 10.40 5.54
N LEU A 163 7.02 9.14 5.97
CA LEU A 163 7.45 7.97 5.21
C LEU A 163 6.66 7.84 3.92
N VAL A 164 5.33 7.86 3.97
CA VAL A 164 4.46 7.83 2.78
C VAL A 164 4.85 8.93 1.79
N TRP A 165 4.99 10.17 2.27
CA TRP A 165 5.38 11.31 1.45
C TRP A 165 6.73 11.11 0.77
N LYS A 166 7.75 10.72 1.56
CA LYS A 166 9.09 10.50 1.03
C LYS A 166 9.13 9.31 0.05
N SER A 167 8.40 8.22 0.32
CA SER A 167 8.28 7.08 -0.59
C SER A 167 7.68 7.48 -1.92
N ILE A 168 6.55 8.20 -1.92
CA ILE A 168 5.91 8.69 -3.16
C ILE A 168 6.85 9.66 -3.89
N LYS A 169 7.48 10.60 -3.18
CA LYS A 169 8.44 11.54 -3.78
C LYS A 169 9.63 10.80 -4.41
N SER A 170 10.10 9.73 -3.80
CA SER A 170 11.19 8.91 -4.31
C SER A 170 10.85 8.27 -5.66
N MET A 171 9.58 7.89 -5.87
CA MET A 171 9.09 7.33 -7.13
C MET A 171 9.13 8.31 -8.31
N LEU A 172 9.15 9.63 -8.08
CA LEU A 172 9.35 10.64 -9.15
C LEU A 172 10.65 10.43 -9.91
N PHE A 173 11.68 9.93 -9.24
CA PHE A 173 13.00 9.78 -9.81
C PHE A 173 13.19 8.45 -10.53
N CYS A 174 12.23 7.52 -10.43
CA CYS A 174 12.32 6.22 -11.09
C CYS A 174 12.16 6.36 -12.62
N LEU A 175 13.24 6.07 -13.35
CA LEU A 175 13.29 6.14 -14.82
C LEU A 175 12.72 4.87 -15.49
N ASP A 176 12.91 3.71 -14.86
CA ASP A 176 12.33 2.46 -15.34
C ASP A 176 10.82 2.47 -15.10
N LEU A 177 10.08 2.72 -16.16
CA LEU A 177 8.62 2.82 -16.14
C LEU A 177 7.96 1.50 -15.71
N ARG A 178 8.54 0.35 -16.06
CA ARG A 178 8.00 -0.96 -15.68
C ARG A 178 8.10 -1.15 -14.16
N VAL A 179 9.26 -0.86 -13.58
CA VAL A 179 9.48 -0.91 -12.13
C VAL A 179 8.59 0.11 -11.41
N LYS A 180 8.53 1.35 -11.91
CA LYS A 180 7.66 2.41 -11.39
C LYS A 180 6.18 1.98 -11.38
N ASN A 181 5.71 1.33 -12.45
CA ASN A 181 4.33 0.85 -12.58
C ASN A 181 4.03 -0.26 -11.57
N ILE A 182 4.96 -1.21 -11.37
CA ILE A 182 4.79 -2.28 -10.37
C ILE A 182 4.69 -1.69 -8.96
N VAL A 183 5.61 -0.80 -8.57
CA VAL A 183 5.60 -0.20 -7.22
C VAL A 183 4.37 0.69 -7.03
N PHE A 184 3.95 1.43 -8.06
CA PHE A 184 2.69 2.20 -8.05
C PHE A 184 1.49 1.31 -7.76
N LEU A 185 1.38 0.17 -8.45
CA LEU A 185 0.29 -0.78 -8.24
C LEU A 185 0.32 -1.39 -6.83
N LEU A 186 1.51 -1.74 -6.32
CA LEU A 186 1.66 -2.22 -4.95
C LEU A 186 1.18 -1.19 -3.93
N PHE A 187 1.54 0.09 -4.11
CA PHE A 187 1.08 1.16 -3.23
C PHE A 187 -0.43 1.36 -3.33
N ALA A 188 -0.98 1.37 -4.54
CA ALA A 188 -2.43 1.51 -4.75
C ALA A 188 -3.23 0.41 -4.07
N VAL A 189 -2.82 -0.84 -4.24
CA VAL A 189 -3.48 -1.98 -3.60
C VAL A 189 -3.28 -1.94 -2.08
N PHE A 190 -2.08 -1.61 -1.61
CA PHE A 190 -1.81 -1.47 -0.17
C PHE A 190 -2.69 -0.41 0.51
N PHE A 191 -2.76 0.81 -0.06
CA PHE A 191 -3.60 1.88 0.48
C PHE A 191 -5.09 1.52 0.42
N PHE A 192 -5.54 0.91 -0.68
CA PHE A 192 -6.94 0.48 -0.81
C PHE A 192 -7.31 -0.58 0.23
N MET A 193 -6.51 -1.64 0.36
CA MET A 193 -6.78 -2.71 1.32
C MET A 193 -6.64 -2.26 2.78
N SER A 194 -5.85 -1.21 3.07
CA SER A 194 -5.77 -0.63 4.42
C SER A 194 -7.10 -0.07 4.94
N LEU A 195 -8.07 0.20 4.06
CA LEU A 195 -9.42 0.64 4.44
C LEU A 195 -10.17 -0.39 5.30
N SER A 196 -9.90 -1.68 5.09
CA SER A 196 -10.56 -2.77 5.81
C SER A 196 -9.63 -3.51 6.77
N GLU A 197 -8.32 -3.47 6.53
CA GLU A 197 -7.31 -4.25 7.25
C GLU A 197 -6.37 -3.40 8.10
N VAL A 198 -5.93 -3.98 9.21
CA VAL A 198 -4.87 -3.39 10.05
C VAL A 198 -3.58 -4.17 9.81
N TYR A 199 -2.62 -3.51 9.16
CA TYR A 199 -1.29 -4.08 8.93
C TYR A 199 -0.37 -3.90 10.13
N THR A 200 0.60 -4.80 10.25
CA THR A 200 1.73 -4.60 11.15
C THR A 200 2.59 -3.44 10.65
N LEU A 201 3.20 -2.68 11.58
CA LEU A 201 4.13 -1.61 11.22
C LEU A 201 5.28 -2.12 10.35
N ASN A 202 5.78 -3.34 10.63
CA ASN A 202 6.84 -3.96 9.85
C ASN A 202 6.46 -4.11 8.38
N LEU A 203 5.26 -4.63 8.10
CA LEU A 203 4.77 -4.78 6.71
C LEU A 203 4.63 -3.40 6.04
N MET A 204 4.05 -2.43 6.73
CA MET A 204 3.89 -1.07 6.22
C MET A 204 5.25 -0.44 5.88
N PHE A 205 6.24 -0.56 6.78
CA PHE A 205 7.58 -0.01 6.55
C PHE A 205 8.28 -0.71 5.39
N ILE A 206 8.19 -2.04 5.26
CA ILE A 206 8.77 -2.78 4.13
C ILE A 206 8.17 -2.28 2.81
N VAL A 207 6.85 -2.20 2.72
CA VAL A 207 6.17 -1.75 1.49
C VAL A 207 6.56 -0.32 1.16
N LEU A 208 6.50 0.61 2.12
CA LEU A 208 6.88 2.00 1.88
C LEU A 208 8.37 2.14 1.55
N TYR A 209 9.24 1.30 2.12
CA TYR A 209 10.67 1.30 1.85
C TYR A 209 11.01 0.94 0.39
N LEU A 210 10.18 0.12 -0.29
CA LEU A 210 10.35 -0.19 -1.71
C LEU A 210 10.42 1.07 -2.58
N GLY A 211 9.66 2.12 -2.24
CA GLY A 211 9.70 3.41 -2.95
C GLY A 211 11.08 4.08 -2.89
N PHE A 212 11.85 3.86 -1.82
CA PHE A 212 13.22 4.36 -1.68
C PHE A 212 14.22 3.50 -2.45
N LEU A 213 14.10 2.17 -2.36
CA LEU A 213 15.00 1.25 -3.04
C LEU A 213 15.05 1.45 -4.55
N ILE A 214 13.91 1.78 -5.17
CA ILE A 214 13.87 2.04 -6.62
C ILE A 214 14.56 3.34 -7.04
N LYS A 215 14.77 4.28 -6.11
CA LYS A 215 15.58 5.48 -6.35
C LYS A 215 17.08 5.17 -6.29
N GLU A 216 17.50 4.30 -5.38
CA GLU A 216 18.93 3.96 -5.19
C GLU A 216 19.53 3.06 -6.27
N LYS A 217 18.70 2.32 -7.04
CA LYS A 217 19.20 1.61 -8.23
C LYS A 217 19.72 2.54 -9.34
N ILE A 218 19.44 3.83 -9.26
CA ILE A 218 19.77 4.84 -10.29
C ILE A 218 21.22 5.33 -10.23
N PRO A 219 21.84 5.64 -9.06
CA PRO A 219 23.26 6.00 -9.03
C PRO A 219 24.17 4.88 -9.54
N TYR A 220 23.86 3.61 -9.28
CA TYR A 220 24.76 2.51 -9.67
C TYR A 220 24.81 2.26 -11.19
N CYS A 221 23.65 2.29 -11.87
CA CYS A 221 23.61 2.08 -13.33
C CYS A 221 24.29 3.22 -14.11
N LYS A 222 24.15 4.48 -13.67
CA LYS A 222 24.82 5.61 -14.35
C LYS A 222 26.35 5.55 -14.25
N HIS A 223 26.90 5.04 -13.15
CA HIS A 223 28.34 4.89 -13.01
C HIS A 223 28.90 3.77 -13.89
N LEU A 224 28.19 2.64 -14.01
CA LEU A 224 28.59 1.53 -14.88
C LEU A 224 28.48 1.88 -16.37
N ASP A 225 27.46 2.63 -16.76
CA ASP A 225 27.29 3.08 -18.15
C ASP A 225 28.35 4.15 -18.52
N ALA A 226 28.73 5.02 -17.58
CA ALA A 226 29.79 6.01 -17.80
C ALA A 226 31.20 5.39 -17.87
N GLU A 227 31.51 4.41 -17.00
CA GLU A 227 32.78 3.70 -17.05
C GLU A 227 32.91 2.85 -18.32
N SER A 228 31.85 2.14 -18.73
CA SER A 228 31.85 1.34 -19.96
C SER A 228 31.90 2.20 -21.23
N PHE A 229 31.30 3.39 -21.24
CA PHE A 229 31.49 4.36 -22.33
C PHE A 229 32.91 4.91 -22.37
N SER A 230 33.52 5.22 -21.22
CA SER A 230 34.89 5.73 -21.17
C SER A 230 35.92 4.69 -21.63
N ASN A 231 35.74 3.43 -21.23
CA ASN A 231 36.61 2.32 -21.63
C ASN A 231 36.47 1.96 -23.11
N ASN A 232 35.27 2.06 -23.68
CA ASN A 232 35.09 1.87 -25.12
C ASN A 232 35.63 3.03 -25.96
N ALA A 233 35.61 4.26 -25.43
CA ALA A 233 36.20 5.42 -26.08
C ALA A 233 37.73 5.38 -26.08
N SER A 234 38.35 4.97 -24.96
CA SER A 234 39.81 4.85 -24.85
C SER A 234 40.36 3.71 -25.72
N ILE A 235 39.64 2.59 -25.85
CA ILE A 235 40.04 1.50 -26.77
C ILE A 235 39.95 1.95 -28.23
N ARG A 236 38.98 2.78 -28.62
CA ARG A 236 38.86 3.30 -29.99
C ARG A 236 39.91 4.36 -30.35
N LEU A 237 40.42 5.10 -29.38
CA LEU A 237 41.45 6.12 -29.58
C LEU A 237 42.87 5.54 -29.75
N ASN A 238 43.10 4.28 -29.33
CA ASN A 238 44.38 3.59 -29.49
C ASN A 238 44.47 2.73 -30.78
N LEU A 239 43.47 2.80 -31.66
CA LEU A 239 43.40 2.04 -32.91
C LEU A 239 43.52 2.90 -34.18
N TYR A 240 43.93 4.18 -34.04
CA TYR A 240 44.19 5.10 -35.15
C TYR A 240 45.57 5.74 -35.02
#